data_AF-A0A2D6QX40-F1
#
_entry.id   AF-A0A2D6QX40-F1
#
_cell.length_a   1.000
_cell.length_b   1.000
_cell.length_c   1.000
_cell.angle_alpha   90.00
_cell.angle_beta   90.00
_cell.angle_gamma   90.00
#
_symmetry.space_group_name_H-M   'P 1'
#
loop_
_entity.id
_entity.type
_entity.pdbx_description
1 polymer ?
#
loop_
_entity_poly.entity_id
_entity_poly.type
_entity_poly.pdbx_seq_one_letter_code
_entity_poly.pdbx_strand_id
1 'polypeptide(L)'
;MLGSGEDADAIDPAASAAARTFLEPRSIGLPLGETQPWISHVDVVDLDQDGLIDVVVCDATTNRIGWIRQTTDGAFTEIPVGDTILAPAHVTPSDVDLDGDIDLLVAKMGAILPNNDRIGSVIVLENDGQQQFTTRVLLDEVARVTDVQPGDLDGDGDIDLAVGQFGYDDGEIRWMENLGDWRFESHALLALSGTIHTPVADLDGDGDLDIAAVVSQEWEEVYVFENDGAGSFERHLIYGATNDDFGSSGISLADLDLDGDVDVLYTNGDAFDYIPPGPRPWHGVQWLENVGGLDFTYRRIGDFPGAYFANAVDGDLDGDLDVFVVSAFNDWDAPDAASLAWFENDGAMGFTLRPLATEPTHLLALASADLDADGWVDLVTGAMHVSPPFDRMSRVTFWRNGWNASPRDGEGQ
;
A
#
# COMPACT_ATOMS: atom_id res chain seq x y z
N MET A 1 8.19 21.73 -62.41
CA MET A 1 8.64 20.49 -61.75
C MET A 1 8.96 20.86 -60.33
N LEU A 2 8.22 20.24 -59.41
CA LEU A 2 8.32 20.41 -57.97
C LEU A 2 9.59 19.74 -57.47
N GLY A 3 10.20 20.35 -56.46
CA GLY A 3 11.30 19.80 -55.66
C GLY A 3 11.22 20.41 -54.26
N SER A 4 10.25 19.92 -53.48
CA SER A 4 10.24 19.88 -52.00
C SER A 4 11.47 19.11 -51.50
N GLY A 5 11.99 19.24 -50.29
CA GLY A 5 11.57 19.91 -49.06
C GLY A 5 12.56 19.45 -47.98
N GLU A 6 12.74 20.30 -46.98
CA GLU A 6 13.41 20.15 -45.68
C GLU A 6 13.80 18.71 -45.25
N ASP A 7 15.11 18.46 -45.09
CA ASP A 7 15.62 17.45 -44.17
C ASP A 7 15.61 18.07 -42.77
N ALA A 8 14.53 17.82 -42.02
CA ALA A 8 14.54 17.92 -40.58
C ALA A 8 15.37 16.76 -40.03
N ASP A 9 16.34 17.06 -39.18
CA ASP A 9 17.07 16.07 -38.39
C ASP A 9 16.06 15.19 -37.64
N ALA A 10 15.91 13.96 -38.14
CA ALA A 10 15.16 12.92 -37.48
C ALA A 10 15.93 12.54 -36.21
N ILE A 11 15.35 12.86 -35.05
CA ILE A 11 15.77 12.31 -33.76
C ILE A 11 15.59 10.80 -33.86
N ASP A 12 16.69 10.08 -33.72
CA ASP A 12 16.73 8.63 -33.63
C ASP A 12 15.92 8.17 -32.40
N PRO A 13 14.81 7.41 -32.57
CA PRO A 13 14.01 6.94 -31.45
C PRO A 13 14.65 5.74 -30.70
N ALA A 14 15.91 5.40 -30.98
CA ALA A 14 16.62 4.28 -30.36
C ALA A 14 17.72 4.70 -29.35
N ALA A 15 17.68 5.92 -28.80
CA ALA A 15 18.38 6.22 -27.55
C ALA A 15 17.50 5.78 -26.36
N SER A 16 17.30 4.46 -26.24
CA SER A 16 16.90 3.86 -24.98
C SER A 16 17.97 4.22 -23.96
N ALA A 17 17.67 5.19 -23.09
CA ALA A 17 18.37 5.28 -21.82
C ALA A 17 18.21 3.89 -21.19
N ALA A 18 19.33 3.18 -20.99
CA ALA A 18 19.33 1.95 -20.24
C ALA A 18 18.55 2.21 -18.95
N ALA A 19 17.53 1.40 -18.65
CA ALA A 19 16.82 1.48 -17.39
C ALA A 19 17.88 1.57 -16.30
N ARG A 20 17.87 2.66 -15.52
CA ARG A 20 18.70 2.71 -14.32
C ARG A 20 18.16 1.63 -13.41
N THR A 21 18.74 0.44 -13.46
CA THR A 21 18.37 -0.65 -12.54
C THR A 21 19.16 -0.43 -11.25
N PHE A 22 18.74 0.57 -10.47
CA PHE A 22 19.28 0.80 -9.13
C PHE A 22 18.65 -0.14 -8.11
N LEU A 23 17.57 -0.84 -8.46
CA LEU A 23 16.96 -1.88 -7.65
C LEU A 23 17.43 -3.28 -8.06
N GLU A 24 17.90 -4.06 -7.09
CA GLU A 24 18.27 -5.47 -7.26
C GLU A 24 17.23 -6.37 -6.59
N PRO A 25 16.40 -7.11 -7.36
CA PRO A 25 15.37 -7.97 -6.78
C PRO A 25 15.94 -9.26 -6.16
N ARG A 26 15.39 -9.64 -5.01
CA ARG A 26 15.66 -10.88 -4.29
C ARG A 26 14.35 -11.42 -3.70
N SER A 27 14.00 -12.65 -4.02
CA SER A 27 12.86 -13.32 -3.35
C SER A 27 13.24 -13.64 -1.90
N ILE A 28 12.34 -13.35 -0.98
CA ILE A 28 12.50 -13.58 0.47
C ILE A 28 11.32 -14.38 1.03
N GLY A 29 11.54 -15.00 2.19
CA GLY A 29 10.55 -15.86 2.86
C GLY A 29 10.40 -17.25 2.24
N LEU A 30 9.22 -17.86 2.39
CA LEU A 30 8.92 -19.17 1.81
C LEU A 30 8.97 -19.13 0.28
N PRO A 31 9.48 -20.19 -0.37
CA PRO A 31 9.55 -20.25 -1.82
C PRO A 31 8.16 -20.29 -2.45
N LEU A 32 8.12 -20.02 -3.77
CA LEU A 32 6.92 -20.27 -4.57
C LEU A 32 6.47 -21.72 -4.43
N GLY A 33 5.18 -21.90 -4.10
CA GLY A 33 4.53 -23.20 -3.97
C GLY A 33 4.00 -23.74 -5.30
N GLU A 34 3.18 -24.79 -5.23
CA GLU A 34 2.49 -25.37 -6.39
C GLU A 34 1.27 -24.55 -6.85
N THR A 35 0.77 -23.66 -6.00
CA THR A 35 -0.40 -22.80 -6.23
C THR A 35 0.01 -21.35 -6.43
N GLN A 36 -0.83 -20.59 -7.13
CA GLN A 36 -0.65 -19.15 -7.30
C GLN A 36 -0.65 -18.45 -5.92
N PRO A 37 0.36 -17.62 -5.64
CA PRO A 37 0.39 -16.86 -4.40
C PRO A 37 -0.53 -15.64 -4.48
N TRP A 38 -1.26 -15.40 -3.41
CA TRP A 38 -2.07 -14.23 -3.13
C TRP A 38 -1.53 -13.55 -1.89
N ILE A 39 -0.48 -12.75 -2.09
CA ILE A 39 0.01 -11.84 -1.06
C ILE A 39 -0.82 -10.57 -1.14
N SER A 40 -1.70 -10.38 -0.16
CA SER A 40 -2.67 -9.27 -0.10
C SER A 40 -2.08 -8.03 0.57
N HIS A 41 -1.09 -8.20 1.44
CA HIS A 41 -0.40 -7.08 2.10
C HIS A 41 1.01 -7.49 2.52
N VAL A 42 1.90 -6.51 2.57
CA VAL A 42 3.22 -6.59 3.21
C VAL A 42 3.44 -5.32 4.01
N ASP A 43 4.05 -5.43 5.17
CA ASP A 43 4.50 -4.30 5.96
C ASP A 43 5.92 -4.55 6.50
N VAL A 44 6.61 -3.50 6.92
CA VAL A 44 8.00 -3.52 7.38
C VAL A 44 8.09 -3.03 8.82
N VAL A 45 8.71 -3.82 9.70
CA VAL A 45 8.80 -3.50 11.12
C VAL A 45 9.93 -4.31 11.78
N ASP A 46 10.58 -3.75 12.80
CA ASP A 46 11.45 -4.51 13.70
C ASP A 46 10.58 -5.25 14.75
N LEU A 47 9.99 -6.39 14.34
CA LEU A 47 8.96 -7.09 15.12
C LEU A 47 9.51 -7.68 16.42
N ASP A 48 10.77 -8.12 16.42
CA ASP A 48 11.42 -8.67 17.61
C ASP A 48 12.37 -7.72 18.32
N GLN A 49 12.39 -6.46 17.88
CA GLN A 49 13.15 -5.35 18.47
C GLN A 49 14.66 -5.66 18.53
N ASP A 50 15.19 -6.37 17.53
CA ASP A 50 16.61 -6.71 17.42
C ASP A 50 17.46 -5.67 16.68
N GLY A 51 16.81 -4.62 16.17
CA GLY A 51 17.40 -3.52 15.42
C GLY A 51 17.47 -3.76 13.92
N LEU A 52 16.92 -4.86 13.41
CA LEU A 52 16.80 -5.15 11.98
C LEU A 52 15.34 -5.03 11.55
N ILE A 53 15.12 -4.44 10.38
CA ILE A 53 13.78 -4.36 9.81
C ILE A 53 13.40 -5.72 9.22
N ASP A 54 12.27 -6.25 9.68
CA ASP A 54 11.64 -7.46 9.17
C ASP A 54 10.49 -7.14 8.22
N VAL A 55 9.88 -8.18 7.65
CA VAL A 55 8.66 -8.04 6.84
C VAL A 55 7.54 -8.90 7.44
N VAL A 56 6.36 -8.33 7.62
CA VAL A 56 5.14 -9.08 7.91
C VAL A 56 4.27 -9.19 6.66
N VAL A 57 3.59 -10.33 6.49
CA VAL A 57 2.97 -10.72 5.22
C VAL A 57 1.59 -11.30 5.45
N CYS A 58 0.59 -10.80 4.74
CA CYS A 58 -0.71 -11.45 4.60
C CYS A 58 -0.67 -12.43 3.41
N ASP A 59 -0.73 -13.74 3.69
CA ASP A 59 -0.75 -14.78 2.67
C ASP A 59 -2.17 -15.39 2.60
N ALA A 60 -2.99 -14.86 1.70
CA ALA A 60 -4.37 -15.27 1.52
C ALA A 60 -4.54 -16.63 0.84
N THR A 61 -3.53 -17.11 0.10
CA THR A 61 -3.53 -18.46 -0.46
C THR A 61 -3.48 -19.51 0.64
N THR A 62 -2.70 -19.24 1.67
CA THR A 62 -2.44 -20.20 2.76
C THR A 62 -3.09 -19.85 4.09
N ASN A 63 -3.83 -18.74 4.14
CA ASN A 63 -4.60 -18.28 5.30
C ASN A 63 -3.73 -18.07 6.55
N ARG A 64 -2.64 -17.32 6.40
CA ARG A 64 -1.70 -17.03 7.49
C ARG A 64 -1.13 -15.63 7.43
N ILE A 65 -0.69 -15.17 8.59
CA ILE A 65 0.30 -14.11 8.72
C ILE A 65 1.68 -14.75 8.75
N GLY A 66 2.60 -14.24 7.93
CA GLY A 66 4.00 -14.65 7.92
C GLY A 66 4.89 -13.53 8.43
N TRP A 67 5.85 -13.86 9.29
CA TRP A 67 6.93 -12.98 9.72
C TRP A 67 8.21 -13.42 9.02
N ILE A 68 8.65 -12.66 8.03
CA ILE A 68 9.93 -12.84 7.35
C ILE A 68 11.00 -12.08 8.16
N ARG A 69 11.54 -12.79 9.14
CA ARG A 69 12.58 -12.30 10.04
C ARG A 69 13.92 -12.17 9.33
N GLN A 70 14.55 -11.02 9.44
CA GLN A 70 15.92 -10.78 9.04
C GLN A 70 16.89 -11.33 10.10
N THR A 71 18.04 -11.81 9.67
CA THR A 71 19.12 -12.26 10.57
C THR A 71 20.36 -11.41 10.34
N THR A 72 21.21 -11.31 11.37
CA THR A 72 22.45 -10.50 11.34
C THR A 72 23.45 -10.82 10.20
N ASP A 73 23.27 -11.91 9.47
CA ASP A 73 24.02 -12.28 8.27
C ASP A 73 23.33 -11.84 6.95
N GLY A 74 22.24 -11.06 7.02
CA GLY A 74 21.45 -10.59 5.88
C GLY A 74 20.53 -11.65 5.26
N ALA A 75 20.31 -12.78 5.94
CA ALA A 75 19.35 -13.79 5.53
C ALA A 75 17.93 -13.47 6.02
N PHE A 76 16.93 -14.05 5.35
CA PHE A 76 15.52 -13.89 5.67
C PHE A 76 14.90 -15.25 5.93
N THR A 77 14.19 -15.42 7.05
CA THR A 77 13.51 -16.67 7.44
C THR A 77 12.04 -16.37 7.75
N GLU A 78 11.12 -17.03 7.06
CA GLU A 78 9.69 -16.86 7.31
C GLU A 78 9.17 -17.81 8.40
N ILE A 79 8.51 -17.23 9.40
CA ILE A 79 7.89 -17.89 10.54
C ILE A 79 6.38 -17.60 10.48
N PRO A 80 5.49 -18.62 10.52
CA PRO A 80 4.06 -18.36 10.63
C PRO A 80 3.73 -17.75 12.01
N VAL A 81 2.88 -16.73 12.02
CA VAL A 81 2.46 -16.03 13.24
C VAL A 81 1.01 -16.35 13.55
N GLY A 82 0.73 -16.72 14.80
CA GLY A 82 -0.61 -17.02 15.28
C GLY A 82 -1.26 -18.27 14.64
N ASP A 83 -2.57 -18.32 14.75
CA ASP A 83 -3.41 -19.39 14.16
C ASP A 83 -3.77 -19.08 12.69
N THR A 84 -4.54 -19.98 12.06
CA THR A 84 -5.10 -19.74 10.72
C THR A 84 -6.04 -18.54 10.70
N ILE A 85 -5.74 -17.56 9.86
CA ILE A 85 -6.59 -16.40 9.57
C ILE A 85 -7.04 -16.50 8.12
N LEU A 86 -8.34 -16.62 7.88
CA LEU A 86 -8.88 -16.82 6.53
C LEU A 86 -8.85 -15.52 5.72
N ALA A 87 -8.16 -15.53 4.57
CA ALA A 87 -8.01 -14.37 3.69
C ALA A 87 -7.67 -13.07 4.46
N PRO A 88 -6.50 -13.00 5.13
CA PRO A 88 -6.06 -11.75 5.75
C PRO A 88 -5.88 -10.70 4.65
N ALA A 89 -6.47 -9.53 4.81
CA ALA A 89 -6.38 -8.43 3.85
C ALA A 89 -5.18 -7.54 4.14
N HIS A 90 -5.09 -7.06 5.38
CA HIS A 90 -4.14 -6.06 5.82
C HIS A 90 -3.57 -6.48 7.19
N VAL A 91 -2.30 -6.16 7.42
CA VAL A 91 -1.65 -6.34 8.71
C VAL A 91 -0.92 -5.06 9.06
N THR A 92 -1.15 -4.55 10.27
CA THR A 92 -0.59 -3.28 10.76
C THR A 92 0.11 -3.56 12.09
N PRO A 93 1.45 -3.46 12.16
CA PRO A 93 2.20 -3.57 13.40
C PRO A 93 1.93 -2.40 14.34
N SER A 94 1.66 -2.65 15.62
CA SER A 94 1.44 -1.61 16.63
C SER A 94 1.57 -2.19 18.04
N ASP A 95 2.04 -1.40 19.00
CA ASP A 95 1.94 -1.71 20.43
C ASP A 95 0.51 -1.32 20.89
N VAL A 96 -0.45 -2.24 20.82
CA VAL A 96 -1.88 -1.91 20.97
C VAL A 96 -2.29 -1.84 22.45
N ASP A 97 -1.64 -2.60 23.31
CA ASP A 97 -1.89 -2.61 24.75
C ASP A 97 -0.85 -1.83 25.58
N LEU A 98 0.10 -1.16 24.91
CA LEU A 98 1.07 -0.23 25.46
C LEU A 98 2.03 -0.90 26.45
N ASP A 99 2.35 -2.16 26.24
CA ASP A 99 3.27 -2.93 27.07
C ASP A 99 4.74 -2.89 26.59
N GLY A 100 4.95 -2.32 25.40
CA GLY A 100 6.25 -2.05 24.80
C GLY A 100 6.69 -3.08 23.76
N ASP A 101 5.91 -4.14 23.52
CA ASP A 101 6.13 -5.03 22.38
C ASP A 101 5.14 -4.83 21.23
N ILE A 102 5.60 -5.19 20.04
CA ILE A 102 4.84 -4.93 18.81
C ILE A 102 3.86 -6.09 18.58
N ASP A 103 2.58 -5.78 18.60
CA ASP A 103 1.48 -6.65 18.17
C ASP A 103 1.24 -6.54 16.66
N LEU A 104 0.38 -7.41 16.14
CA LEU A 104 -0.10 -7.34 14.76
C LEU A 104 -1.63 -7.23 14.72
N LEU A 105 -2.14 -6.08 14.29
CA LEU A 105 -3.55 -5.89 13.94
C LEU A 105 -3.80 -6.47 12.55
N VAL A 106 -4.84 -7.27 12.40
CA VAL A 106 -5.14 -8.02 11.18
C VAL A 106 -6.59 -7.80 10.76
N ALA A 107 -6.75 -7.25 9.56
CA ALA A 107 -8.01 -7.21 8.85
C ALA A 107 -8.29 -8.60 8.24
N LYS A 108 -9.32 -9.31 8.73
CA LYS A 108 -9.74 -10.60 8.17
C LYS A 108 -10.93 -10.40 7.24
N MET A 109 -10.76 -10.71 5.96
CA MET A 109 -11.87 -10.73 5.01
C MET A 109 -12.74 -11.98 5.14
N GLY A 110 -12.13 -13.11 5.50
CA GLY A 110 -12.76 -14.43 5.46
C GLY A 110 -12.81 -15.06 4.05
N ALA A 111 -13.04 -14.27 3.01
CA ALA A 111 -12.95 -14.70 1.61
C ALA A 111 -12.56 -13.54 0.67
N ILE A 112 -11.65 -13.81 -0.28
CA ILE A 112 -11.16 -12.81 -1.25
C ILE A 112 -12.24 -12.32 -2.23
N LEU A 113 -13.17 -13.19 -2.64
CA LEU A 113 -14.23 -12.80 -3.56
C LEU A 113 -15.36 -12.08 -2.82
N PRO A 114 -15.82 -10.90 -3.31
CA PRO A 114 -16.89 -10.13 -2.68
C PRO A 114 -18.15 -10.96 -2.44
N ASN A 115 -18.71 -10.85 -1.24
CA ASN A 115 -19.95 -11.45 -0.81
C ASN A 115 -20.46 -10.72 0.44
N ASN A 116 -21.73 -10.93 0.79
CA ASN A 116 -22.37 -10.29 1.94
C ASN A 116 -22.45 -11.21 3.17
N ASP A 117 -21.68 -12.32 3.18
CA ASP A 117 -21.63 -13.14 4.37
C ASP A 117 -20.88 -12.37 5.47
N ARG A 118 -21.38 -12.49 6.69
CA ARG A 118 -20.79 -11.86 7.87
C ARG A 118 -19.62 -12.69 8.39
N ILE A 119 -18.55 -12.74 7.61
CA ILE A 119 -17.36 -13.59 7.83
C ILE A 119 -16.08 -12.78 8.09
N GLY A 120 -16.18 -11.45 8.08
CA GLY A 120 -15.08 -10.55 8.40
C GLY A 120 -14.85 -10.45 9.91
N SER A 121 -13.61 -10.17 10.29
CA SER A 121 -13.23 -9.95 11.69
C SER A 121 -12.07 -8.96 11.78
N VAL A 122 -11.98 -8.23 12.89
CA VAL A 122 -10.76 -7.54 13.32
C VAL A 122 -10.08 -8.44 14.35
N ILE A 123 -8.83 -8.80 14.09
CA ILE A 123 -8.02 -9.69 14.92
C ILE A 123 -6.79 -8.93 15.38
N VAL A 124 -6.35 -9.17 16.61
CA VAL A 124 -4.99 -8.82 17.05
C VAL A 124 -4.25 -10.11 17.38
N LEU A 125 -3.01 -10.20 16.93
CA LEU A 125 -2.04 -11.18 17.38
C LEU A 125 -1.20 -10.45 18.44
N GLU A 126 -1.62 -10.61 19.70
CA GLU A 126 -0.98 -10.00 20.88
C GLU A 126 0.35 -10.70 21.14
N ASN A 127 1.45 -9.98 21.07
CA ASN A 127 2.78 -10.46 21.40
C ASN A 127 2.97 -10.45 22.93
N ASP A 128 3.93 -11.21 23.44
CA ASP A 128 4.22 -11.30 24.88
C ASP A 128 5.65 -10.85 25.22
N GLY A 129 6.27 -10.11 24.31
CA GLY A 129 7.68 -9.72 24.33
C GLY A 129 8.66 -10.89 24.13
N GLN A 130 8.17 -12.13 23.94
CA GLN A 130 8.96 -13.33 23.67
C GLN A 130 8.57 -13.96 22.32
N GLN A 131 7.94 -13.17 21.45
CA GLN A 131 7.45 -13.58 20.13
C GLN A 131 6.46 -14.75 20.22
N GLN A 132 5.70 -14.86 21.32
CA GLN A 132 4.57 -15.78 21.43
C GLN A 132 3.27 -15.02 21.26
N PHE A 133 2.58 -15.29 20.16
CA PHE A 133 1.40 -14.52 19.79
C PHE A 133 0.10 -15.18 20.26
N THR A 134 -0.73 -14.43 20.96
CA THR A 134 -2.10 -14.80 21.36
C THR A 134 -3.11 -14.15 20.44
N THR A 135 -3.91 -14.97 19.75
CA THR A 135 -5.00 -14.47 18.90
C THR A 135 -6.16 -13.94 19.73
N ARG A 136 -6.53 -12.67 19.57
CA ARG A 136 -7.77 -12.08 20.08
C ARG A 136 -8.63 -11.56 18.95
N VAL A 137 -9.94 -11.73 19.08
CA VAL A 137 -10.93 -11.23 18.11
C VAL A 137 -11.60 -10.01 18.72
N LEU A 138 -11.39 -8.85 18.13
CA LEU A 138 -11.88 -7.54 18.62
C LEU A 138 -13.26 -7.20 18.03
N LEU A 139 -13.50 -7.65 16.80
CA LEU A 139 -14.77 -7.54 16.09
C LEU A 139 -14.97 -8.80 15.26
N ASP A 140 -16.17 -9.38 15.25
CA ASP A 140 -16.48 -10.59 14.49
C ASP A 140 -17.88 -10.53 13.89
N GLU A 141 -18.17 -11.44 12.96
CA GLU A 141 -19.45 -11.55 12.28
C GLU A 141 -19.88 -10.23 11.62
N VAL A 142 -18.92 -9.55 10.98
CA VAL A 142 -19.14 -8.31 10.21
C VAL A 142 -18.92 -8.51 8.72
N ALA A 143 -19.19 -7.48 7.91
CA ALA A 143 -18.78 -7.51 6.51
C ALA A 143 -17.25 -7.69 6.45
N ARG A 144 -16.74 -8.17 5.31
CA ARG A 144 -15.31 -8.50 5.18
C ARG A 144 -14.47 -7.28 5.57
N VAL A 145 -13.54 -7.45 6.51
CA VAL A 145 -12.66 -6.37 6.96
C VAL A 145 -11.49 -6.29 6.00
N THR A 146 -11.29 -5.12 5.41
CA THR A 146 -10.27 -4.84 4.38
C THR A 146 -9.08 -4.10 4.97
N ASP A 147 -9.29 -3.26 5.96
CA ASP A 147 -8.23 -2.49 6.61
C ASP A 147 -8.53 -2.26 8.10
N VAL A 148 -7.46 -2.12 8.88
CA VAL A 148 -7.48 -1.75 10.30
C VAL A 148 -6.24 -0.91 10.61
N GLN A 149 -6.47 0.31 11.10
CA GLN A 149 -5.41 1.28 11.37
C GLN A 149 -5.51 1.78 12.82
N PRO A 150 -4.42 1.71 13.61
CA PRO A 150 -4.40 2.11 15.01
C PRO A 150 -4.15 3.62 15.19
N GLY A 151 -4.70 4.21 16.25
CA GLY A 151 -4.39 5.56 16.70
C GLY A 151 -5.15 5.95 17.97
N ASP A 152 -4.63 6.87 18.77
CA ASP A 152 -5.38 7.47 19.89
C ASP A 152 -6.36 8.51 19.31
N LEU A 153 -7.62 8.11 19.09
CA LEU A 153 -8.61 8.88 18.34
C LEU A 153 -9.56 9.67 19.26
N ASP A 154 -9.47 9.53 20.57
CA ASP A 154 -10.24 10.34 21.53
C ASP A 154 -9.38 11.02 22.62
N GLY A 155 -8.06 10.90 22.51
CA GLY A 155 -7.08 11.59 23.34
C GLY A 155 -7.01 11.04 24.77
N ASP A 156 -7.52 9.84 25.02
CA ASP A 156 -7.51 9.22 26.34
C ASP A 156 -6.23 8.42 26.63
N GLY A 157 -5.43 8.18 25.59
CA GLY A 157 -4.12 7.52 25.64
C GLY A 157 -4.17 6.01 25.38
N ASP A 158 -5.33 5.41 25.19
CA ASP A 158 -5.48 4.04 24.70
C ASP A 158 -5.50 4.02 23.15
N ILE A 159 -5.06 2.91 22.54
CA ILE A 159 -5.02 2.79 21.07
C ILE A 159 -6.39 2.34 20.53
N ASP A 160 -7.06 3.24 19.81
CA ASP A 160 -8.29 2.98 19.05
C ASP A 160 -8.01 2.42 17.65
N LEU A 161 -9.07 2.05 16.93
CA LEU A 161 -8.96 1.51 15.57
C LEU A 161 -9.91 2.19 14.57
N ALA A 162 -9.38 2.64 13.44
CA ALA A 162 -10.17 2.90 12.23
C ALA A 162 -10.28 1.63 11.40
N VAL A 163 -11.50 1.26 10.99
CA VAL A 163 -11.79 -0.03 10.34
C VAL A 163 -12.61 0.16 9.06
N GLY A 164 -12.08 -0.38 7.96
CA GLY A 164 -12.76 -0.48 6.68
C GLY A 164 -13.42 -1.83 6.45
N GLN A 165 -14.65 -1.83 5.93
CA GLN A 165 -15.37 -3.05 5.56
C GLN A 165 -15.91 -3.00 4.14
N PHE A 166 -15.85 -4.16 3.47
CA PHE A 166 -16.25 -4.29 2.07
C PHE A 166 -16.74 -5.71 1.72
N GLY A 167 -18.06 -5.88 1.65
CA GLY A 167 -18.69 -7.04 1.03
C GLY A 167 -19.07 -6.79 -0.45
N TYR A 168 -20.21 -7.29 -0.91
CA TYR A 168 -20.64 -7.10 -2.31
C TYR A 168 -21.48 -5.82 -2.48
N ASP A 169 -22.48 -5.62 -1.62
CA ASP A 169 -23.28 -4.40 -1.53
C ASP A 169 -23.45 -3.93 -0.08
N ASP A 170 -22.61 -4.44 0.83
CA ASP A 170 -22.51 -4.02 2.22
C ASP A 170 -21.07 -3.62 2.60
N GLY A 171 -20.95 -2.79 3.63
CA GLY A 171 -19.68 -2.27 4.11
C GLY A 171 -19.91 -1.02 4.94
N GLU A 172 -18.92 -0.68 5.74
CA GLU A 172 -18.93 0.45 6.65
C GLU A 172 -17.48 0.92 6.89
N ILE A 173 -17.35 2.20 7.21
CA ILE A 173 -16.18 2.77 7.88
C ILE A 173 -16.56 2.95 9.34
N ARG A 174 -15.73 2.48 10.27
CA ARG A 174 -16.05 2.45 11.70
C ARG A 174 -14.84 2.91 12.51
N TRP A 175 -15.11 3.63 13.58
CA TRP A 175 -14.17 3.84 14.68
C TRP A 175 -14.46 2.82 15.77
N MET A 176 -13.44 2.17 16.30
CA MET A 176 -13.52 1.29 17.45
C MET A 176 -12.76 1.93 18.62
N GLU A 177 -13.52 2.47 19.57
CA GLU A 177 -13.04 3.08 20.81
C GLU A 177 -12.56 2.00 21.77
N ASN A 178 -11.31 2.09 22.21
CA ASN A 178 -10.68 1.18 23.14
C ASN A 178 -11.05 1.57 24.59
N LEU A 179 -11.84 0.73 25.23
CA LEU A 179 -12.30 0.95 26.61
C LEU A 179 -11.38 0.29 27.65
N GLY A 180 -10.14 -0.02 27.26
CA GLY A 180 -9.15 -0.81 28.00
C GLY A 180 -9.49 -2.31 28.10
N ASP A 181 -8.51 -3.09 28.56
CA ASP A 181 -8.61 -4.54 28.78
C ASP A 181 -9.13 -5.32 27.54
N TRP A 182 -8.70 -4.91 26.33
CA TRP A 182 -9.10 -5.50 25.04
C TRP A 182 -10.61 -5.43 24.75
N ARG A 183 -11.32 -4.45 25.32
CA ARG A 183 -12.73 -4.23 25.07
C ARG A 183 -12.89 -2.99 24.20
N PHE A 184 -13.57 -3.16 23.06
CA PHE A 184 -13.83 -2.07 22.13
C PHE A 184 -15.33 -1.76 22.04
N GLU A 185 -15.70 -0.48 22.05
CA GLU A 185 -16.99 -0.01 21.57
C GLU A 185 -16.87 0.38 20.08
N SER A 186 -17.94 0.27 19.31
CA SER A 186 -17.86 0.41 17.86
C SER A 186 -18.89 1.39 17.32
N HIS A 187 -18.38 2.42 16.64
CA HIS A 187 -19.12 3.57 16.13
C HIS A 187 -19.04 3.58 14.60
N ALA A 188 -20.19 3.46 13.92
CA ALA A 188 -20.22 3.55 12.46
C ALA A 188 -20.12 5.03 12.03
N LEU A 189 -19.11 5.35 11.21
CA LEU A 189 -18.87 6.69 10.69
C LEU A 189 -19.54 6.88 9.32
N LEU A 190 -19.52 5.84 8.48
CA LEU A 190 -20.14 5.85 7.17
C LEU A 190 -20.58 4.44 6.77
N ALA A 191 -21.82 4.30 6.29
CA ALA A 191 -22.37 3.03 5.83
C ALA A 191 -22.40 2.97 4.29
N LEU A 192 -21.24 2.76 3.69
CA LEU A 192 -21.06 2.50 2.25
C LEU A 192 -20.24 1.22 2.05
N SER A 193 -20.61 0.41 1.06
CA SER A 193 -19.75 -0.67 0.55
C SER A 193 -18.50 -0.10 -0.12
N GLY A 194 -17.44 -0.90 -0.22
CA GLY A 194 -16.27 -0.51 -1.03
C GLY A 194 -15.10 0.08 -0.28
N THR A 195 -15.13 0.16 1.05
CA THR A 195 -13.98 0.71 1.79
C THR A 195 -12.78 -0.22 1.65
N ILE A 196 -11.68 0.25 1.08
CA ILE A 196 -10.47 -0.57 0.92
C ILE A 196 -9.31 -0.15 1.83
N HIS A 197 -9.12 1.14 2.14
CA HIS A 197 -8.14 1.63 3.14
C HIS A 197 -8.74 2.74 4.02
N THR A 198 -8.23 2.86 5.24
CA THR A 198 -8.61 3.84 6.27
C THR A 198 -7.41 4.42 7.05
N PRO A 199 -6.33 4.94 6.40
CA PRO A 199 -5.16 5.46 7.11
C PRO A 199 -5.50 6.65 8.03
N VAL A 200 -4.72 6.80 9.09
CA VAL A 200 -4.90 7.85 10.11
C VAL A 200 -3.71 8.80 10.15
N ALA A 201 -3.98 10.10 10.27
CA ALA A 201 -2.98 11.16 10.42
C ALA A 201 -3.69 12.46 10.89
N ASP A 202 -2.93 13.42 11.40
CA ASP A 202 -3.39 14.80 11.57
C ASP A 202 -3.44 15.47 10.19
N LEU A 203 -4.64 15.57 9.59
CA LEU A 203 -4.82 16.05 8.21
C LEU A 203 -5.17 17.54 8.16
N ASP A 204 -5.61 18.14 9.26
CA ASP A 204 -5.95 19.56 9.33
C ASP A 204 -4.92 20.42 10.09
N GLY A 205 -3.95 19.78 10.75
CA GLY A 205 -2.83 20.41 11.45
C GLY A 205 -3.17 20.88 12.86
N ASP A 206 -4.25 20.38 13.47
CA ASP A 206 -4.68 20.77 14.82
C ASP A 206 -4.07 19.92 15.95
N GLY A 207 -3.46 18.79 15.59
CA GLY A 207 -2.76 17.88 16.48
C GLY A 207 -3.56 16.63 16.86
N ASP A 208 -4.81 16.52 16.42
CA ASP A 208 -5.66 15.35 16.63
C ASP A 208 -5.60 14.42 15.41
N LEU A 209 -5.78 13.11 15.61
CA LEU A 209 -5.73 12.15 14.51
C LEU A 209 -7.09 12.09 13.78
N ASP A 210 -7.05 12.29 12.47
CA ASP A 210 -8.16 12.12 11.53
C ASP A 210 -8.11 10.75 10.84
N ILE A 211 -9.21 10.40 10.16
CA ILE A 211 -9.28 9.19 9.32
C ILE A 211 -9.48 9.61 7.87
N ALA A 212 -8.53 9.29 6.98
CA ALA A 212 -8.77 9.31 5.54
C ALA A 212 -9.30 7.94 5.11
N ALA A 213 -10.19 7.88 4.13
CA ALA A 213 -10.72 6.62 3.63
C ALA A 213 -11.01 6.67 2.14
N VAL A 214 -10.74 5.56 1.44
CA VAL A 214 -11.12 5.38 0.05
C VAL A 214 -12.21 4.31 -0.06
N VAL A 215 -13.28 4.69 -0.75
CA VAL A 215 -14.44 3.86 -1.04
C VAL A 215 -14.44 3.57 -2.55
N SER A 216 -13.96 2.39 -2.92
CA SER A 216 -13.96 1.89 -4.30
C SER A 216 -15.33 1.32 -4.68
N GLN A 217 -15.47 0.88 -5.93
CA GLN A 217 -16.63 0.16 -6.49
C GLN A 217 -17.98 0.85 -6.25
N GLU A 218 -18.65 1.26 -7.32
CA GLU A 218 -19.90 2.07 -7.30
C GLU A 218 -19.69 3.52 -6.85
N TRP A 219 -18.89 3.76 -5.81
CA TRP A 219 -18.70 5.10 -5.22
C TRP A 219 -17.50 5.84 -5.84
N GLU A 220 -16.32 5.21 -5.81
CA GLU A 220 -15.06 5.82 -6.30
C GLU A 220 -14.77 7.18 -5.63
N GLU A 221 -14.92 7.21 -4.30
CA GLU A 221 -14.87 8.42 -3.47
C GLU A 221 -13.74 8.33 -2.43
N VAL A 222 -13.17 9.48 -2.07
CA VAL A 222 -12.23 9.63 -0.96
C VAL A 222 -12.83 10.58 0.06
N TYR A 223 -12.87 10.11 1.31
CA TYR A 223 -13.42 10.81 2.46
C TYR A 223 -12.33 11.14 3.47
N VAL A 224 -12.55 12.21 4.22
CA VAL A 224 -11.85 12.51 5.48
C VAL A 224 -12.89 12.59 6.59
N PHE A 225 -12.58 12.01 7.75
CA PHE A 225 -13.33 12.15 8.98
C PHE A 225 -12.46 12.98 9.93
N GLU A 226 -12.72 14.28 9.94
CA GLU A 226 -12.09 15.28 10.81
C GLU A 226 -12.50 15.01 12.25
N ASN A 227 -11.53 14.79 13.12
CA ASN A 227 -11.74 14.47 14.52
C ASN A 227 -11.54 15.70 15.41
N ASP A 228 -12.32 15.84 16.47
CA ASP A 228 -12.16 16.95 17.44
C ASP A 228 -11.26 16.61 18.65
N GLY A 229 -10.49 15.53 18.52
CA GLY A 229 -9.63 14.99 19.58
C GLY A 229 -10.38 14.35 20.75
N ALA A 230 -11.70 14.20 20.66
CA ALA A 230 -12.54 13.59 21.69
C ALA A 230 -13.50 12.53 21.11
N GLY A 231 -13.17 11.97 19.94
CA GLY A 231 -13.93 10.92 19.27
C GLY A 231 -15.20 11.40 18.56
N SER A 232 -15.30 12.70 18.24
CA SER A 232 -16.41 13.23 17.42
C SER A 232 -15.92 13.61 16.03
N PHE A 233 -16.44 12.90 15.03
CA PHE A 233 -15.99 13.02 13.65
C PHE A 233 -16.95 13.84 12.76
N GLU A 234 -16.43 14.85 12.06
CA GLU A 234 -17.08 15.51 10.93
C GLU A 234 -16.62 14.90 9.61
N ARG A 235 -17.56 14.54 8.74
CA ARG A 235 -17.27 13.85 7.48
C ARG A 235 -17.19 14.82 6.30
N HIS A 236 -16.07 14.78 5.59
CA HIS A 236 -15.79 15.50 4.36
C HIS A 236 -15.63 14.55 3.17
N LEU A 237 -16.29 14.85 2.06
CA LEU A 237 -16.01 14.20 0.77
C LEU A 237 -14.98 15.07 0.05
N ILE A 238 -13.73 14.60 -0.02
CA ILE A 238 -12.61 15.39 -0.55
C ILE A 238 -12.38 15.14 -2.04
N TYR A 239 -12.78 13.96 -2.54
CA TYR A 239 -12.72 13.64 -3.96
C TYR A 239 -13.78 12.61 -4.35
N GLY A 240 -14.33 12.76 -5.56
CA GLY A 240 -15.17 11.77 -6.22
C GLY A 240 -14.74 11.61 -7.66
N ALA A 241 -14.56 10.37 -8.11
CA ALA A 241 -14.05 10.10 -9.43
C ALA A 241 -15.00 10.55 -10.55
N THR A 242 -14.46 10.73 -11.73
CA THR A 242 -15.24 11.21 -12.89
C THR A 242 -16.13 10.15 -13.51
N ASN A 243 -16.04 8.89 -13.04
CA ASN A 243 -16.87 7.77 -13.48
C ASN A 243 -16.84 6.61 -12.46
N ASP A 244 -17.90 5.80 -12.46
CA ASP A 244 -18.07 4.67 -11.52
C ASP A 244 -17.18 3.44 -11.82
N ASP A 245 -16.40 3.47 -12.91
CA ASP A 245 -15.47 2.41 -13.36
C ASP A 245 -14.01 2.89 -13.22
N PHE A 246 -13.75 3.80 -12.27
CA PHE A 246 -12.45 4.44 -12.13
C PHE A 246 -11.36 3.49 -11.63
N GLY A 247 -11.74 2.50 -10.82
CA GLY A 247 -10.86 1.41 -10.37
C GLY A 247 -9.97 1.82 -9.20
N SER A 248 -10.50 2.55 -8.21
CA SER A 248 -9.81 2.90 -6.97
C SER A 248 -9.17 1.67 -6.34
N SER A 249 -7.87 1.73 -6.06
CA SER A 249 -7.10 0.57 -5.62
C SER A 249 -6.33 0.80 -4.32
N GLY A 250 -6.03 2.05 -3.96
CA GLY A 250 -5.40 2.34 -2.68
C GLY A 250 -5.13 3.82 -2.47
N ILE A 251 -4.91 4.17 -1.21
CA ILE A 251 -4.38 5.47 -0.77
C ILE A 251 -3.23 5.27 0.21
N SER A 252 -2.30 6.22 0.23
CA SER A 252 -1.27 6.40 1.25
C SER A 252 -1.15 7.91 1.57
N LEU A 253 -0.65 8.22 2.76
CA LEU A 253 -0.54 9.60 3.26
C LEU A 253 0.91 10.04 3.30
N ALA A 254 1.20 11.24 2.79
CA ALA A 254 2.52 11.87 2.82
C ALA A 254 2.38 13.37 2.53
N ASP A 255 3.24 14.20 3.10
CA ASP A 255 3.44 15.59 2.65
C ASP A 255 4.31 15.55 1.39
N LEU A 256 3.68 15.48 0.20
CA LEU A 256 4.37 15.18 -1.06
C LEU A 256 5.18 16.39 -1.55
N ASP A 257 4.71 17.60 -1.30
CA ASP A 257 5.36 18.84 -1.73
C ASP A 257 6.15 19.58 -0.64
N LEU A 258 6.20 18.98 0.56
CA LEU A 258 6.98 19.43 1.72
C LEU A 258 6.53 20.81 2.24
N ASP A 259 5.23 21.09 2.16
CA ASP A 259 4.64 22.34 2.64
C ASP A 259 4.15 22.29 4.10
N GLY A 260 4.10 21.08 4.67
CA GLY A 260 3.72 20.79 6.05
C GLY A 260 2.29 20.28 6.22
N ASP A 261 1.49 20.24 5.15
CA ASP A 261 0.16 19.66 5.14
C ASP A 261 0.22 18.20 4.62
N VAL A 262 -0.48 17.28 5.30
CA VAL A 262 -0.48 15.87 4.88
C VAL A 262 -1.40 15.69 3.68
N ASP A 263 -0.86 15.15 2.58
CA ASP A 263 -1.62 14.86 1.36
C ASP A 263 -2.12 13.42 1.28
N VAL A 264 -2.99 13.17 0.30
CA VAL A 264 -3.42 11.82 -0.09
C VAL A 264 -2.86 11.45 -1.45
N LEU A 265 -1.95 10.49 -1.48
CA LEU A 265 -1.53 9.80 -2.69
C LEU A 265 -2.56 8.71 -3.01
N TYR A 266 -3.10 8.72 -4.22
CA TYR A 266 -4.26 7.90 -4.59
C TYR A 266 -4.04 7.17 -5.91
N THR A 267 -4.24 5.85 -5.92
CA THR A 267 -4.07 5.01 -7.10
C THR A 267 -5.41 4.55 -7.65
N ASN A 268 -5.46 4.46 -8.98
CA ASN A 268 -6.56 3.82 -9.67
C ASN A 268 -6.02 2.85 -10.72
N GLY A 269 -6.23 1.57 -10.47
CA GLY A 269 -5.78 0.51 -11.36
C GLY A 269 -6.42 -0.84 -11.07
N ASP A 270 -7.38 -0.90 -10.15
CA ASP A 270 -8.17 -2.11 -9.94
C ASP A 270 -8.97 -2.46 -11.19
N ALA A 271 -8.93 -3.74 -11.55
CA ALA A 271 -9.69 -4.28 -12.67
C ALA A 271 -10.17 -5.70 -12.36
N PHE A 272 -10.32 -6.04 -11.09
CA PHE A 272 -10.67 -7.39 -10.65
C PHE A 272 -12.06 -7.83 -11.14
N ASP A 273 -12.97 -6.88 -11.39
CA ASP A 273 -14.32 -7.14 -11.91
C ASP A 273 -14.36 -7.57 -13.39
N TYR A 274 -13.21 -7.58 -14.08
CA TYR A 274 -13.09 -7.92 -15.49
C TYR A 274 -12.52 -9.31 -15.73
N ILE A 275 -12.95 -9.94 -16.82
CA ILE A 275 -12.48 -11.28 -17.21
C ILE A 275 -12.05 -11.28 -18.69
N PRO A 276 -10.74 -11.32 -19.00
CA PRO A 276 -9.62 -11.23 -18.06
C PRO A 276 -9.48 -9.81 -17.45
N PRO A 277 -8.90 -9.69 -16.24
CA PRO A 277 -8.44 -8.41 -15.71
C PRO A 277 -7.41 -7.76 -16.65
N GLY A 278 -7.31 -6.43 -16.62
CA GLY A 278 -6.33 -5.71 -17.44
C GLY A 278 -6.52 -4.20 -17.40
N PRO A 279 -5.63 -3.44 -18.06
CA PRO A 279 -5.51 -2.00 -17.84
C PRO A 279 -6.64 -1.19 -18.50
N ARG A 280 -6.90 0.01 -17.96
CA ARG A 280 -7.78 1.01 -18.60
C ARG A 280 -6.99 2.26 -18.99
N PRO A 281 -7.46 3.03 -19.98
CA PRO A 281 -6.80 4.27 -20.40
C PRO A 281 -6.64 5.34 -19.31
N TRP A 282 -7.41 5.26 -18.23
CA TRP A 282 -7.37 6.21 -17.11
C TRP A 282 -6.61 5.70 -15.89
N HIS A 283 -6.04 4.48 -15.91
CA HIS A 283 -5.29 3.94 -14.77
C HIS A 283 -4.04 4.78 -14.49
N GLY A 284 -3.72 5.02 -13.23
CA GLY A 284 -2.46 5.62 -12.82
C GLY A 284 -2.48 6.14 -11.39
N VAL A 285 -1.67 7.17 -11.15
CA VAL A 285 -1.48 7.76 -9.83
C VAL A 285 -1.95 9.21 -9.81
N GLN A 286 -2.63 9.57 -8.72
CA GLN A 286 -3.19 10.87 -8.41
C GLN A 286 -2.60 11.38 -7.10
N TRP A 287 -2.62 12.69 -6.94
CA TRP A 287 -2.26 13.38 -5.71
C TRP A 287 -3.42 14.31 -5.36
N LEU A 288 -4.05 14.08 -4.21
CA LEU A 288 -4.97 15.05 -3.63
C LEU A 288 -4.12 15.92 -2.70
N GLU A 289 -3.67 17.05 -3.22
CA GLU A 289 -2.87 18.03 -2.50
C GLU A 289 -3.74 18.73 -1.47
N ASN A 290 -3.39 18.62 -0.20
CA ASN A 290 -3.99 19.38 0.88
C ASN A 290 -3.35 20.76 0.91
N VAL A 291 -4.07 21.79 0.47
CA VAL A 291 -3.54 23.17 0.49
C VAL A 291 -3.79 23.88 1.84
N GLY A 292 -4.03 23.08 2.87
CA GLY A 292 -4.26 23.48 4.26
C GLY A 292 -5.74 23.49 4.66
N GLY A 293 -6.02 23.07 5.90
CA GLY A 293 -7.36 23.09 6.50
C GLY A 293 -8.37 22.21 5.78
N LEU A 294 -7.93 21.03 5.32
CA LEU A 294 -8.71 20.04 4.58
C LEU A 294 -9.25 20.51 3.22
N ASP A 295 -8.64 21.53 2.60
CA ASP A 295 -8.95 21.94 1.23
C ASP A 295 -8.09 21.14 0.24
N PHE A 296 -8.69 20.17 -0.46
CA PHE A 296 -7.96 19.27 -1.34
C PHE A 296 -8.05 19.67 -2.83
N THR A 297 -6.91 19.73 -3.49
CA THR A 297 -6.78 19.93 -4.94
C THR A 297 -6.35 18.65 -5.63
N TYR A 298 -7.19 18.14 -6.54
CA TYR A 298 -6.83 16.98 -7.37
C TYR A 298 -5.75 17.31 -8.39
N ARG A 299 -4.70 16.48 -8.42
CA ARG A 299 -3.59 16.51 -9.37
C ARG A 299 -3.34 15.12 -9.94
N ARG A 300 -3.06 15.05 -11.24
CA ARG A 300 -2.66 13.81 -11.92
C ARG A 300 -1.13 13.75 -11.92
N ILE A 301 -0.55 12.77 -11.24
CA ILE A 301 0.90 12.51 -11.30
C ILE A 301 1.26 11.92 -12.66
N GLY A 302 0.55 10.85 -13.06
CA GLY A 302 0.77 10.26 -14.37
C GLY A 302 0.03 8.95 -14.60
N ASP A 303 0.04 8.53 -15.86
CA ASP A 303 -0.58 7.28 -16.31
C ASP A 303 0.33 6.10 -15.99
N PHE A 304 -0.25 5.08 -15.34
CA PHE A 304 0.44 3.81 -15.08
C PHE A 304 -0.59 2.67 -15.14
N PRO A 305 -0.55 1.83 -16.20
CA PRO A 305 -1.52 0.76 -16.40
C PRO A 305 -1.58 -0.21 -15.20
N GLY A 306 -2.73 -0.28 -14.54
CA GLY A 306 -2.94 -1.22 -13.43
C GLY A 306 -2.33 -0.78 -12.10
N ALA A 307 -1.99 0.52 -11.95
CA ALA A 307 -1.49 1.12 -10.72
C ALA A 307 -2.33 0.74 -9.50
N TYR A 308 -1.81 -0.13 -8.65
CA TYR A 308 -2.59 -0.69 -7.55
C TYR A 308 -2.27 -0.02 -6.22
N PHE A 309 -0.99 0.13 -5.89
CA PHE A 309 -0.56 0.83 -4.68
C PHE A 309 0.69 1.66 -4.97
N ALA A 310 0.83 2.78 -4.26
CA ALA A 310 1.95 3.70 -4.42
C ALA A 310 2.33 4.31 -3.07
N ASN A 311 3.63 4.55 -2.89
CA ASN A 311 4.19 5.22 -1.71
C ASN A 311 5.10 6.36 -2.17
N ALA A 312 5.13 7.44 -1.39
CA ALA A 312 6.03 8.57 -1.59
C ALA A 312 7.24 8.45 -0.66
N VAL A 313 8.45 8.37 -1.22
CA VAL A 313 9.73 8.30 -0.47
C VAL A 313 10.84 8.96 -1.28
N ASP A 314 11.80 9.58 -0.59
CA ASP A 314 13.05 10.09 -1.20
C ASP A 314 13.96 8.89 -1.55
N GLY A 315 13.80 8.37 -2.77
CA GLY A 315 14.42 7.11 -3.19
C GLY A 315 15.86 7.26 -3.65
N ASP A 316 16.23 8.44 -4.14
CA ASP A 316 17.59 8.76 -4.59
C ASP A 316 18.35 9.77 -3.71
N LEU A 317 17.75 10.17 -2.60
CA LEU A 317 18.31 11.03 -1.56
C LEU A 317 18.68 12.43 -2.06
N ASP A 318 17.90 12.96 -2.99
CA ASP A 318 18.07 14.31 -3.53
C ASP A 318 17.24 15.38 -2.81
N GLY A 319 16.32 14.95 -1.95
CA GLY A 319 15.58 15.78 -1.01
C GLY A 319 14.13 16.07 -1.39
N ASP A 320 13.64 15.52 -2.51
CA ASP A 320 12.21 15.45 -2.81
C ASP A 320 11.67 14.01 -2.72
N LEU A 321 10.37 13.90 -2.47
CA LEU A 321 9.71 12.60 -2.44
C LEU A 321 9.38 12.15 -3.87
N ASP A 322 9.90 10.99 -4.24
CA ASP A 322 9.51 10.25 -5.43
C ASP A 322 8.31 9.36 -5.15
N VAL A 323 7.57 9.00 -6.20
CA VAL A 323 6.43 8.10 -6.05
C VAL A 323 6.70 6.74 -6.67
N PHE A 324 6.95 5.73 -5.85
CA PHE A 324 7.03 4.34 -6.28
C PHE A 324 5.64 3.75 -6.43
N VAL A 325 5.39 2.99 -7.49
CA VAL A 325 4.08 2.42 -7.81
C VAL A 325 4.21 0.98 -8.31
N VAL A 326 3.31 0.12 -7.82
CA VAL A 326 3.16 -1.27 -8.28
C VAL A 326 1.91 -1.45 -9.14
N SER A 327 1.93 -2.44 -10.02
CA SER A 327 0.79 -2.80 -10.86
C SER A 327 0.33 -4.25 -10.65
N ALA A 328 -0.95 -4.41 -10.37
CA ALA A 328 -1.61 -5.72 -10.23
C ALA A 328 -2.30 -6.17 -11.54
N PHE A 329 -2.86 -5.23 -12.31
CA PHE A 329 -3.72 -5.52 -13.47
C PHE A 329 -3.24 -4.84 -14.76
N ASN A 330 -2.07 -5.25 -15.24
CA ASN A 330 -1.50 -4.79 -16.51
C ASN A 330 -1.74 -5.80 -17.65
N ASP A 331 -1.37 -5.43 -18.88
CA ASP A 331 -1.31 -6.35 -20.01
C ASP A 331 -0.10 -7.29 -19.87
N TRP A 332 -0.28 -8.35 -19.09
CA TRP A 332 0.81 -9.27 -18.76
C TRP A 332 1.24 -10.17 -19.93
N ASP A 333 0.49 -10.22 -21.03
CA ASP A 333 0.93 -10.82 -22.29
C ASP A 333 2.00 -9.96 -22.99
N ALA A 334 2.06 -8.65 -22.68
CA ALA A 334 3.15 -7.78 -23.11
C ALA A 334 4.40 -8.00 -22.23
N PRO A 335 5.54 -8.43 -22.82
CA PRO A 335 6.74 -8.75 -22.05
C PRO A 335 7.39 -7.51 -21.42
N ASP A 336 7.14 -6.33 -21.98
CA ASP A 336 7.63 -5.02 -21.54
C ASP A 336 6.65 -4.28 -20.60
N ALA A 337 5.50 -4.88 -20.26
CA ALA A 337 4.60 -4.33 -19.27
C ALA A 337 5.29 -4.21 -17.90
N ALA A 338 5.40 -2.98 -17.42
CA ALA A 338 6.00 -2.67 -16.13
C ALA A 338 5.08 -3.12 -14.98
N SER A 339 5.66 -3.78 -14.00
CA SER A 339 5.01 -4.17 -12.75
C SER A 339 5.41 -3.27 -11.57
N LEU A 340 6.58 -2.63 -11.67
CA LEU A 340 7.09 -1.65 -10.73
C LEU A 340 7.68 -0.48 -11.52
N ALA A 341 7.33 0.73 -11.11
CA ALA A 341 7.89 1.96 -11.63
C ALA A 341 8.04 2.97 -10.48
N TRP A 342 8.73 4.06 -10.78
CA TRP A 342 8.58 5.27 -9.97
C TRP A 342 8.28 6.47 -10.87
N PHE A 343 7.71 7.49 -10.27
CA PHE A 343 7.61 8.82 -10.83
C PHE A 343 8.68 9.66 -10.15
N GLU A 344 9.79 9.88 -10.87
CA GLU A 344 10.92 10.71 -10.42
C GLU A 344 10.44 12.15 -10.34
N ASN A 345 10.49 12.74 -9.16
CA ASN A 345 10.17 14.13 -8.92
C ASN A 345 11.38 15.00 -9.32
N ASP A 346 11.13 16.25 -9.73
CA ASP A 346 12.19 17.17 -10.17
C ASP A 346 12.47 18.30 -9.17
N GLY A 347 12.01 18.11 -7.93
CA GLY A 347 11.99 19.12 -6.86
C GLY A 347 10.96 20.24 -7.06
N ALA A 348 10.13 20.19 -8.11
CA ALA A 348 9.10 21.18 -8.41
C ALA A 348 7.74 20.53 -8.73
N MET A 349 7.51 19.31 -8.23
CA MET A 349 6.32 18.48 -8.50
C MET A 349 6.15 18.17 -10.00
N GLY A 350 7.26 18.17 -10.75
CA GLY A 350 7.35 17.72 -12.13
C GLY A 350 7.76 16.25 -12.19
N PHE A 351 6.81 15.36 -12.42
CA PHE A 351 7.04 13.92 -12.36
C PHE A 351 7.43 13.30 -13.71
N THR A 352 8.47 12.47 -13.71
CA THR A 352 8.89 11.66 -14.86
C THR A 352 8.76 10.16 -14.56
N LEU A 353 7.87 9.47 -15.27
CA LEU A 353 7.73 8.01 -15.16
C LEU A 353 9.02 7.28 -15.59
N ARG A 354 9.61 6.48 -14.69
CA ARG A 354 10.65 5.50 -15.03
C ARG A 354 10.19 4.09 -14.66
N PRO A 355 9.99 3.20 -15.65
CA PRO A 355 9.81 1.77 -15.39
C PRO A 355 11.05 1.18 -14.70
N LEU A 356 10.85 0.42 -13.63
CA LEU A 356 11.91 -0.19 -12.83
C LEU A 356 11.97 -1.71 -13.02
N ALA A 357 10.82 -2.37 -13.12
CA ALA A 357 10.77 -3.80 -13.35
C ALA A 357 9.57 -4.22 -14.21
N THR A 358 9.78 -5.31 -14.96
CA THR A 358 8.75 -6.05 -15.70
C THR A 358 8.57 -7.47 -15.13
N GLU A 359 9.36 -7.83 -14.12
CA GLU A 359 9.28 -9.11 -13.42
C GLU A 359 9.72 -8.92 -11.96
N PRO A 360 9.02 -9.51 -10.99
CA PRO A 360 7.78 -10.29 -11.13
C PRO A 360 6.55 -9.44 -11.47
N THR A 361 5.48 -10.06 -11.95
CA THR A 361 4.20 -9.41 -12.31
C THR A 361 3.15 -9.52 -11.20
N HIS A 362 1.99 -8.86 -11.40
CA HIS A 362 0.86 -8.87 -10.47
C HIS A 362 1.22 -8.35 -9.07
N LEU A 363 2.02 -7.28 -9.00
CA LEU A 363 2.42 -6.67 -7.74
C LEU A 363 1.25 -5.87 -7.17
N LEU A 364 0.81 -6.25 -5.98
CA LEU A 364 -0.36 -5.70 -5.31
C LEU A 364 0.03 -4.84 -4.11
N ALA A 365 0.95 -5.33 -3.29
CA ALA A 365 1.41 -4.65 -2.09
C ALA A 365 2.81 -4.07 -2.27
N LEU A 366 3.10 -2.95 -1.61
CA LEU A 366 4.38 -2.26 -1.62
C LEU A 366 4.63 -1.62 -0.24
N ALA A 367 5.79 -1.90 0.33
CA ALA A 367 6.32 -1.25 1.53
C ALA A 367 7.75 -0.76 1.26
N SER A 368 8.22 0.21 2.03
CA SER A 368 9.53 0.85 1.84
C SER A 368 10.21 1.11 3.17
N ALA A 369 11.48 0.72 3.29
CA ALA A 369 12.35 0.98 4.44
C ALA A 369 13.80 0.70 4.04
N ASP A 370 14.77 1.17 4.83
CA ASP A 370 16.18 0.76 4.71
C ASP A 370 16.34 -0.63 5.38
N LEU A 371 16.18 -1.70 4.58
CA LEU A 371 16.12 -3.07 5.12
C LEU A 371 17.51 -3.59 5.46
N ASP A 372 18.54 -3.21 4.72
CA ASP A 372 19.91 -3.69 4.94
C ASP A 372 20.82 -2.70 5.68
N ALA A 373 20.25 -1.59 6.16
CA ALA A 373 20.90 -0.53 6.92
C ALA A 373 22.07 0.13 6.17
N ASP A 374 21.97 0.23 4.83
CA ASP A 374 22.98 0.88 3.99
C ASP A 374 22.68 2.37 3.71
N GLY A 375 21.56 2.87 4.23
CA GLY A 375 21.12 4.25 4.17
C GLY A 375 20.26 4.58 2.95
N TRP A 376 20.00 3.62 2.07
CA TRP A 376 19.08 3.79 0.93
C TRP A 376 17.71 3.20 1.26
N VAL A 377 16.66 3.82 0.75
CA VAL A 377 15.31 3.27 0.88
C VAL A 377 15.17 2.09 -0.07
N ASP A 378 15.00 0.89 0.48
CA ASP A 378 14.64 -0.31 -0.24
C ASP A 378 13.13 -0.48 -0.38
N LEU A 379 12.70 -1.42 -1.22
CA LEU A 379 11.28 -1.77 -1.37
C LEU A 379 11.03 -3.24 -1.05
N VAL A 380 9.83 -3.54 -0.58
CA VAL A 380 9.29 -4.88 -0.46
C VAL A 380 7.95 -4.93 -1.18
N THR A 381 7.78 -5.89 -2.09
CA THR A 381 6.53 -6.04 -2.84
C THR A 381 5.91 -7.42 -2.64
N GLY A 382 4.59 -7.47 -2.48
CA GLY A 382 3.78 -8.68 -2.48
C GLY A 382 3.03 -8.86 -3.79
N ALA A 383 3.02 -10.08 -4.33
CA ALA A 383 2.32 -10.39 -5.57
C ALA A 383 1.05 -11.24 -5.38
N MET A 384 0.01 -10.91 -6.15
CA MET A 384 -1.28 -11.62 -6.15
C MET A 384 -1.64 -12.12 -7.56
N HIS A 385 -1.29 -13.38 -7.84
CA HIS A 385 -1.47 -14.00 -9.15
C HIS A 385 -2.88 -14.56 -9.34
N VAL A 386 -3.81 -13.70 -9.77
CA VAL A 386 -5.25 -14.06 -9.93
C VAL A 386 -5.64 -14.43 -11.35
N SER A 387 -4.87 -14.02 -12.35
CA SER A 387 -5.11 -14.29 -13.77
C SER A 387 -3.84 -14.67 -14.51
N PRO A 388 -3.91 -15.48 -15.58
CA PRO A 388 -2.75 -15.77 -16.41
C PRO A 388 -2.22 -14.50 -17.11
N PRO A 389 -0.96 -14.50 -17.57
CA PRO A 389 0.02 -15.59 -17.50
C PRO A 389 0.67 -15.74 -16.12
N PHE A 390 1.01 -16.99 -15.79
CA PHE A 390 1.65 -17.39 -14.52
C PHE A 390 3.13 -17.75 -14.72
N ASP A 391 3.83 -17.01 -15.56
CA ASP A 391 5.22 -17.29 -15.97
C ASP A 391 6.27 -16.41 -15.27
N ARG A 392 5.87 -15.24 -14.75
CA ARG A 392 6.71 -14.27 -14.02
C ARG A 392 6.26 -14.11 -12.55
N MET A 393 6.01 -15.23 -11.87
CA MET A 393 5.46 -15.23 -10.52
C MET A 393 6.51 -14.95 -9.43
N SER A 394 6.05 -14.35 -8.33
CA SER A 394 6.76 -14.23 -7.06
C SER A 394 5.75 -14.29 -5.90
N ARG A 395 6.23 -14.44 -4.65
CA ARG A 395 5.44 -14.19 -3.44
C ARG A 395 5.77 -12.80 -2.91
N VAL A 396 6.92 -12.71 -2.23
CA VAL A 396 7.47 -11.49 -1.64
C VAL A 396 8.84 -11.27 -2.25
N THR A 397 9.08 -10.05 -2.71
CA THR A 397 10.34 -9.62 -3.34
C THR A 397 10.88 -8.43 -2.59
N PHE A 398 12.11 -8.55 -2.11
CA PHE A 398 12.95 -7.47 -1.61
C PHE A 398 13.69 -6.84 -2.79
N TRP A 399 13.64 -5.53 -2.91
CA TRP A 399 14.29 -4.75 -3.95
C TRP A 399 15.34 -3.87 -3.30
N ARG A 400 16.59 -4.33 -3.34
CA ARG A 400 17.70 -3.63 -2.72
C ARG A 400 18.07 -2.41 -3.55
N ASN A 401 18.08 -1.22 -2.95
CA ASN A 401 18.47 0.02 -3.58
C ASN A 401 19.98 0.21 -3.52
N GLY A 402 20.62 0.07 -4.69
CA GLY A 402 22.04 0.26 -4.90
C GLY A 402 22.36 1.50 -5.72
N TRP A 403 21.69 2.63 -5.51
CA TRP A 403 21.91 3.88 -6.29
C TRP A 403 23.40 4.25 -6.44
N ASN A 404 24.23 3.96 -5.43
CA ASN A 404 25.68 4.19 -5.44
C ASN A 404 26.55 3.02 -5.95
N ALA A 405 25.98 1.87 -6.35
CA ALA A 405 26.71 0.67 -6.74
C ALA A 405 27.09 0.60 -8.24
N SER A 406 26.63 1.54 -9.07
CA SER A 406 27.09 1.65 -10.46
C SER A 406 28.38 2.49 -10.57
N PRO A 407 29.42 2.05 -11.31
CA PRO A 407 30.63 2.85 -11.48
C PRO A 407 30.27 4.15 -12.19
N ARG A 408 30.71 5.27 -11.63
CA ARG A 408 30.62 6.59 -12.30
C ARG A 408 31.28 6.51 -13.67
N ASP A 409 30.48 6.43 -14.72
CA ASP A 409 30.96 6.72 -16.07
C ASP A 409 31.26 8.22 -16.14
N GLY A 410 32.56 8.55 -16.16
CA GLY A 410 33.02 9.84 -16.66
C GLY A 410 33.56 10.84 -15.63
N GLU A 411 34.60 10.47 -14.89
CA GLU A 411 35.62 11.48 -14.52
C GLU A 411 36.73 11.50 -15.59
N GLY A 412 36.61 12.47 -16.50
CA GLY A 412 37.71 13.26 -17.07
C GLY A 412 38.85 12.56 -17.85
N GLN A 413 38.86 12.82 -19.17
CA GLN A 413 40.07 13.35 -19.83
C GLN A 413 39.77 14.69 -20.48
#